data_AF-A0A3A4NNB5-F1
#
_entry.id   AF-A0A3A4NNB5-F1
#
_cell.length_a   1.000
_cell.length_b   1.000
_cell.length_c   1.000
_cell.angle_alpha   90.00
_cell.angle_beta   90.00
_cell.angle_gamma   90.00
#
_symmetry.space_group_name_H-M   'P 1'
#
loop_
_entity.id
_entity.type
_entity.pdbx_description
1 polymer ?
#
loop_
_entity_poly.entity_id
_entity_poly.type
_entity_poly.pdbx_seq_one_letter_code
_entity_poly.pdbx_strand_id
1 'polypeptide(L)'
;MNWQSEDNQFVAAAKNGDQQAFSELVKRHRRLIYSIAYKITLCEEDSLDVTQDVYLKLVAKLHEYDGAGNFRAWLATITARTAIDFLRKAHHKEESVEPIILEELLEQNNKQSQNNPRDQFDRTFQKEKIELAMHHLSPQQRAILTLRLREEMEPKEIGERMGIAGKQVRTQLHRAICKLKEVIQIKESTEGQNYNESQ
;
A
#
# COMPACT_ATOMS: atom_id res chain seq x y z
N MET A 1 20.33 -11.02 0.12
CA MET A 1 21.32 -9.97 -0.25
C MET A 1 21.25 -8.91 0.83
N ASN A 2 22.36 -8.60 1.51
CA ASN A 2 22.37 -7.90 2.80
C ASN A 2 22.36 -6.36 2.62
N TRP A 3 21.21 -5.81 2.23
CA TRP A 3 21.07 -4.42 1.77
C TRP A 3 21.17 -3.38 2.92
N GLN A 4 20.97 -3.81 4.16
CA GLN A 4 20.92 -2.94 5.34
C GLN A 4 22.23 -2.15 5.56
N SER A 5 23.37 -2.82 5.40
CA SER A 5 24.70 -2.24 5.62
C SER A 5 25.03 -1.18 4.57
N GLU A 6 24.67 -1.45 3.31
CA GLU A 6 24.88 -0.53 2.20
C GLU A 6 23.96 0.69 2.29
N ASP A 7 22.68 0.50 2.66
CA ASP A 7 21.74 1.62 2.85
C ASP A 7 22.27 2.59 3.92
N ASN A 8 22.77 2.10 5.04
CA ASN A 8 23.32 2.96 6.09
C ASN A 8 24.56 3.75 5.63
N GLN A 9 25.41 3.18 4.76
CA GLN A 9 26.55 3.89 4.18
C GLN A 9 26.08 5.02 3.24
N PHE A 10 25.14 4.73 2.35
CA PHE A 10 24.58 5.75 1.46
C PHE A 10 23.86 6.85 2.23
N VAL A 11 23.13 6.50 3.30
CA VAL A 11 22.50 7.49 4.18
C VAL A 11 23.55 8.38 4.84
N ALA A 12 24.64 7.82 5.39
CA ALA A 12 25.69 8.59 6.03
C ALA A 12 26.37 9.57 5.06
N ALA A 13 26.69 9.12 3.84
CA ALA A 13 27.26 9.97 2.80
C ALA A 13 26.28 11.06 2.35
N ALA A 14 25.01 10.70 2.10
CA ALA A 14 23.98 11.64 1.69
C ALA A 14 23.71 12.73 2.74
N LYS A 15 23.77 12.39 4.04
CA LYS A 15 23.70 13.38 5.13
C LYS A 15 24.83 14.40 5.11
N ASN A 16 26.00 14.02 4.59
CA ASN A 16 27.16 14.91 4.44
C ASN A 16 27.14 15.70 3.11
N GLY A 17 26.03 15.65 2.36
CA GLY A 17 25.87 16.40 1.11
C GLY A 17 26.28 15.64 -0.15
N ASP A 18 26.59 14.34 -0.07
CA ASP A 18 26.87 13.51 -1.24
C ASP A 18 25.58 13.26 -2.05
N GLN A 19 25.44 14.01 -3.14
CA GLN A 19 24.31 13.91 -4.05
C GLN A 19 24.24 12.56 -4.79
N GLN A 20 25.39 11.92 -5.06
CA GLN A 20 25.40 10.62 -5.73
C GLN A 20 24.90 9.53 -4.79
N ALA A 21 25.33 9.57 -3.53
CA ALA A 21 24.83 8.65 -2.50
C ALA A 21 23.31 8.80 -2.31
N PHE A 22 22.80 10.03 -2.29
CA PHE A 22 21.36 10.28 -2.22
C PHE A 22 20.61 9.74 -3.46
N SER A 23 21.14 9.99 -4.65
CA SER A 23 20.55 9.50 -5.91
C SER A 23 20.46 7.98 -5.94
N GLU A 24 21.51 7.28 -5.49
CA GLU A 24 21.50 5.81 -5.46
C GLU A 24 20.51 5.28 -4.42
N LEU A 25 20.41 5.92 -3.25
CA LEU A 25 19.40 5.61 -2.23
C LEU A 25 17.98 5.72 -2.81
N VAL A 26 17.66 6.84 -3.46
CA VAL A 26 16.35 7.07 -4.11
C VAL A 26 16.08 6.01 -5.17
N LYS A 27 17.05 5.76 -6.05
CA LYS A 27 16.93 4.78 -7.14
C LYS A 27 16.65 3.37 -6.61
N ARG A 28 17.36 2.96 -5.55
CA ARG A 28 17.19 1.65 -4.90
C ARG A 28 15.79 1.45 -4.31
N HIS A 29 15.22 2.51 -3.72
CA HIS A 29 13.95 2.44 -3.01
C HIS A 29 12.74 2.96 -3.79
N ARG A 30 12.91 3.46 -5.02
CA ARG A 30 11.82 3.93 -5.88
C ARG A 30 10.67 2.92 -5.99
N ARG A 31 11.00 1.64 -6.28
CA ARG A 31 9.98 0.58 -6.44
C ARG A 31 9.24 0.29 -5.13
N LEU A 32 9.94 0.41 -4.00
CA LEU A 32 9.33 0.26 -2.68
C LEU A 32 8.31 1.36 -2.42
N ILE A 33 8.73 2.62 -2.58
CA ILE A 33 7.89 3.80 -2.31
C ILE A 33 6.63 3.73 -3.17
N TYR A 34 6.80 3.59 -4.49
CA TYR A 34 5.68 3.47 -5.42
C TYR A 34 4.74 2.33 -5.04
N SER A 35 5.29 1.15 -4.75
CA SER A 35 4.45 -0.01 -4.46
C SER A 35 3.69 0.11 -3.15
N ILE A 36 4.22 0.79 -2.13
CA ILE A 36 3.50 1.05 -0.88
C ILE A 36 2.45 2.13 -1.12
N ALA A 37 2.79 3.22 -1.81
CA ALA A 37 1.87 4.28 -2.17
C ALA A 37 0.66 3.70 -2.91
N TYR A 38 0.89 2.94 -3.98
CA TYR A 38 -0.17 2.30 -4.77
C TYR A 38 -1.07 1.37 -3.94
N LYS A 39 -0.51 0.57 -3.03
CA LYS A 39 -1.33 -0.32 -2.19
C LYS A 39 -2.18 0.42 -1.15
N ILE A 40 -1.91 1.70 -0.91
CA ILE A 40 -2.69 2.55 0.00
C ILE A 40 -3.63 3.47 -0.77
N THR A 41 -3.20 4.06 -1.89
CA THR A 41 -4.04 4.94 -2.72
C THR A 41 -5.02 4.16 -3.58
N LEU A 42 -4.61 3.00 -4.08
CA LEU A 42 -5.35 2.21 -5.08
C LEU A 42 -5.63 2.99 -6.39
N CYS A 43 -4.83 4.01 -6.66
CA CYS A 43 -4.87 4.85 -7.85
C CYS A 43 -3.43 5.10 -8.31
N GLU A 44 -3.17 4.91 -9.60
CA GLU A 44 -1.85 5.10 -10.19
C GLU A 44 -1.39 6.56 -10.10
N GLU A 45 -2.24 7.50 -10.51
CA GLU A 45 -1.95 8.94 -10.48
C GLU A 45 -1.62 9.40 -9.05
N ASP A 46 -2.50 9.11 -8.09
CA ASP A 46 -2.27 9.43 -6.68
C ASP A 46 -0.99 8.79 -6.13
N SER A 47 -0.66 7.57 -6.59
CA SER A 47 0.55 6.89 -6.13
C SER A 47 1.83 7.56 -6.64
N LEU A 48 1.79 8.15 -7.84
CA LEU A 48 2.89 8.93 -8.40
C LEU A 48 3.06 10.24 -7.63
N ASP A 49 1.98 10.94 -7.34
CA ASP A 49 1.98 12.17 -6.54
C ASP A 49 2.52 11.92 -5.12
N VAL A 50 2.01 10.88 -4.45
CA VAL A 50 2.51 10.45 -3.14
C VAL A 50 3.99 10.09 -3.21
N THR A 51 4.44 9.42 -4.27
CA THR A 51 5.85 9.06 -4.44
C THR A 51 6.73 10.30 -4.54
N GLN A 52 6.29 11.33 -5.26
CA GLN A 52 7.01 12.60 -5.36
C GLN A 52 7.08 13.30 -4.00
N ASP A 53 5.97 13.39 -3.29
CA ASP A 53 5.93 13.95 -1.93
C ASP A 53 6.86 13.22 -0.96
N VAL A 54 6.96 11.89 -1.08
CA VAL A 54 7.88 11.09 -0.28
C VAL A 54 9.34 11.42 -0.58
N TYR A 55 9.71 11.66 -1.85
CA TYR A 55 11.09 12.07 -2.15
C TYR A 55 11.44 13.43 -1.54
N LEU A 56 10.53 14.40 -1.60
CA LEU A 56 10.72 15.71 -0.96
C LEU A 56 10.87 15.56 0.56
N LYS A 57 10.01 14.75 1.18
CA LYS A 57 10.10 14.43 2.61
C LYS A 57 11.34 13.64 2.96
N LEU A 58 11.84 12.77 2.07
CA LEU A 58 13.06 12.01 2.29
C LEU A 58 14.25 12.97 2.39
N VAL A 59 14.38 13.93 1.47
CA VAL A 59 15.42 14.97 1.56
C VAL A 59 15.32 15.70 2.91
N ALA A 60 14.11 16.12 3.28
CA ALA A 60 13.90 16.87 4.52
C ALA A 60 14.16 16.04 5.78
N LYS A 61 13.83 14.75 5.80
CA LYS A 61 13.85 13.91 7.01
C LYS A 61 15.05 12.98 7.10
N LEU A 62 15.89 12.88 6.08
CA LEU A 62 17.01 11.94 6.08
C LEU A 62 17.89 12.10 7.31
N HIS A 63 18.10 13.34 7.76
CA HIS A 63 18.88 13.67 8.95
C HIS A 63 18.31 13.07 10.25
N GLU A 64 16.98 12.87 10.34
CA GLU A 64 16.29 12.27 11.50
C GLU A 64 16.53 10.75 11.64
N TYR A 65 16.93 10.07 10.56
CA TYR A 65 17.20 8.63 10.61
C TYR A 65 18.52 8.35 11.34
N ASP A 66 18.46 7.72 12.51
CA ASP A 66 19.62 7.51 13.39
C ASP A 66 20.65 6.46 12.91
N GLY A 67 20.36 5.73 11.83
CA GLY A 67 21.24 4.67 11.31
C GLY A 67 21.21 3.37 12.12
N ALA A 68 20.48 3.31 13.24
CA ALA A 68 20.39 2.15 14.12
C ALA A 68 19.25 1.20 13.71
N GLY A 69 18.30 1.67 12.89
CA GLY A 69 17.14 0.91 12.46
C GLY A 69 17.27 0.27 11.08
N ASN A 70 16.14 -0.24 10.59
CA ASN A 70 16.01 -0.64 9.19
C ASN A 70 15.55 0.56 8.34
N PHE A 71 16.45 1.10 7.49
CA PHE A 71 16.16 2.24 6.62
C PHE A 71 14.95 1.99 5.71
N ARG A 72 14.87 0.79 5.13
CA ARG A 72 13.76 0.36 4.30
C ARG A 72 12.42 0.45 5.04
N ALA A 73 12.39 -0.05 6.28
CA ALA A 73 11.20 -0.03 7.13
C ALA A 73 10.83 1.41 7.58
N TRP A 74 11.84 2.26 7.81
CA TRP A 74 11.66 3.69 8.08
C TRP A 74 11.05 4.43 6.89
N LEU A 75 11.58 4.21 5.69
CA LEU A 75 11.07 4.79 4.46
C LEU A 75 9.66 4.29 4.12
N ALA A 76 9.39 3.01 4.35
CA ALA A 76 8.06 2.43 4.22
C ALA A 76 7.03 3.13 5.11
N THR A 77 7.41 3.49 6.34
CA THR A 77 6.55 4.25 7.26
C THR A 77 6.28 5.66 6.76
N ILE A 78 7.31 6.38 6.29
CA ILE A 78 7.16 7.73 5.72
C ILE A 78 6.19 7.69 4.54
N THR A 79 6.35 6.67 3.68
CA THR A 79 5.48 6.45 2.52
C THR A 79 4.04 6.20 2.96
N ALA A 80 3.83 5.28 3.92
CA ALA A 80 2.50 4.95 4.40
C ALA A 80 1.77 6.15 5.04
N ARG A 81 2.47 6.92 5.88
CA ARG A 81 1.93 8.16 6.45
C ARG A 81 1.58 9.19 5.38
N THR A 82 2.46 9.37 4.40
CA THR A 82 2.25 10.33 3.31
C THR A 82 1.04 9.96 2.46
N ALA A 83 0.86 8.68 2.14
CA ALA A 83 -0.30 8.19 1.40
C ALA A 83 -1.62 8.40 2.18
N ILE A 84 -1.63 8.12 3.49
CA ILE A 84 -2.81 8.38 4.34
C ILE A 84 -3.14 9.87 4.39
N ASP A 85 -2.13 10.73 4.57
CA ASP A 85 -2.31 12.17 4.62
C ASP A 85 -2.83 12.73 3.29
N PHE A 86 -2.33 12.21 2.17
CA PHE A 86 -2.80 12.56 0.82
C PHE A 86 -4.29 12.24 0.66
N LEU A 87 -4.69 10.99 0.95
CA LEU A 87 -6.08 10.56 0.85
C LEU A 87 -7.00 11.31 1.82
N ARG A 88 -6.52 11.61 3.03
CA ARG A 88 -7.28 12.42 3.99
C ARG A 88 -7.58 13.80 3.40
N LYS A 89 -6.60 14.46 2.78
CA LYS A 89 -6.80 15.76 2.13
C LYS A 89 -7.73 15.69 0.92
N ALA A 90 -7.66 14.61 0.13
CA ALA A 90 -8.57 14.38 -1.00
C ALA A 90 -10.01 14.22 -0.52
N HIS A 91 -10.27 13.39 0.49
CA HIS A 91 -11.61 13.22 1.06
C HIS A 91 -12.18 14.51 1.67
N HIS A 92 -11.34 15.38 2.26
CA HIS A 92 -11.81 16.68 2.76
C HIS A 92 -12.11 17.68 1.63
N LYS A 93 -11.63 17.44 0.41
CA LYS A 93 -12.03 18.18 -0.80
C LYS A 93 -13.30 17.60 -1.45
N GLU A 94 -13.57 16.32 -1.22
CA GLU A 94 -14.66 15.54 -1.84
C GLU A 94 -15.86 15.28 -0.92
N GLU A 95 -16.11 16.10 0.11
CA GLU A 95 -17.25 15.96 1.05
C GLU A 95 -18.65 16.09 0.39
N SER A 96 -18.75 15.90 -0.93
CA SER A 96 -19.96 15.85 -1.75
C SER A 96 -20.13 14.54 -2.56
N VAL A 97 -19.34 13.49 -2.31
CA VAL A 97 -19.47 12.23 -3.07
C VAL A 97 -19.97 11.09 -2.16
N GLU A 98 -21.16 10.59 -2.48
CA GLU A 98 -21.81 9.42 -1.86
C GLU A 98 -20.94 8.16 -1.94
N PRO A 99 -21.11 7.20 -1.01
CA PRO A 99 -20.36 5.95 -1.04
C PRO A 99 -20.66 5.16 -2.32
N ILE A 100 -19.63 4.97 -3.15
CA ILE A 100 -19.69 4.19 -4.39
C ILE A 100 -20.15 2.76 -4.07
N ILE A 101 -21.25 2.35 -4.71
CA ILE A 101 -21.91 1.06 -4.51
C ILE A 101 -21.12 -0.02 -5.28
N LEU A 102 -20.97 -1.19 -4.66
CA LEU A 102 -20.19 -2.34 -5.17
C LEU A 102 -20.55 -2.74 -6.61
N GLU A 103 -21.80 -2.53 -7.03
CA GLU A 103 -22.29 -2.86 -8.38
C GLU A 103 -21.68 -1.97 -9.48
N GLU A 104 -21.48 -0.68 -9.25
CA GLU A 104 -20.93 0.24 -10.28
C GLU A 104 -19.45 -0.04 -10.60
N LEU A 105 -18.65 -0.44 -9.61
CA LEU A 105 -17.23 -0.77 -9.81
C LEU A 105 -17.01 -2.10 -10.55
N LEU A 106 -17.96 -3.03 -10.43
CA LEU A 106 -17.92 -4.32 -11.12
C LEU A 106 -18.25 -4.14 -12.62
N GLU A 107 -19.20 -3.26 -12.96
CA GLU A 107 -19.57 -2.98 -14.35
C GLU A 107 -18.47 -2.26 -15.15
N GLN A 108 -17.68 -1.40 -14.50
CA GLN A 108 -16.59 -0.67 -15.15
C GLN A 108 -15.40 -1.58 -15.47
N ASN A 109 -15.04 -2.51 -14.58
CA ASN A 109 -13.90 -3.41 -14.78
C ASN A 109 -14.18 -4.55 -15.77
N ASN A 110 -15.41 -5.04 -15.85
CA ASN A 110 -15.78 -6.10 -16.81
C ASN A 110 -15.57 -5.69 -18.28
N LYS A 111 -15.51 -4.39 -18.59
CA LYS A 111 -15.25 -3.89 -19.95
C LYS A 111 -13.77 -3.97 -20.38
N GLN A 112 -12.84 -4.17 -19.45
CA GLN A 112 -11.40 -4.13 -19.74
C GLN A 112 -10.74 -5.51 -19.86
N SER A 113 -11.39 -6.59 -19.40
CA SER A 113 -10.77 -7.92 -19.37
C SER A 113 -11.20 -8.78 -20.56
N GLN A 114 -10.60 -8.53 -21.73
CA GLN A 114 -10.53 -9.52 -22.81
C GLN A 114 -9.07 -9.80 -23.12
N ASN A 115 -8.53 -10.90 -22.58
CA ASN A 115 -7.60 -11.84 -23.24
C ASN A 115 -7.15 -12.94 -22.26
N ASN A 116 -7.28 -14.19 -22.67
CA ASN A 116 -7.10 -15.39 -21.84
C ASN A 116 -5.90 -16.23 -22.35
N PRO A 117 -4.98 -16.65 -21.46
CA PRO A 117 -4.66 -18.08 -21.35
C PRO A 117 -4.83 -18.57 -19.90
N ARG A 118 -5.51 -19.71 -19.71
CA ARG A 118 -6.21 -20.14 -18.48
C ARG A 118 -5.43 -20.07 -17.16
N ASP A 119 -4.12 -20.33 -17.12
CA ASP A 119 -3.33 -20.22 -15.88
C ASP A 119 -2.94 -18.77 -15.51
N GLN A 120 -2.82 -17.92 -16.53
CA GLN A 120 -2.58 -16.49 -16.37
C GLN A 120 -3.88 -15.76 -16.06
N PHE A 121 -5.01 -16.29 -16.55
CA PHE A 121 -6.35 -15.83 -16.22
C PHE A 121 -6.64 -16.02 -14.73
N ASP A 122 -6.41 -17.21 -14.17
CA ASP A 122 -6.68 -17.46 -12.74
C ASP A 122 -5.86 -16.56 -11.80
N ARG A 123 -4.58 -16.32 -12.13
CA ARG A 123 -3.73 -15.41 -11.33
C ARG A 123 -4.11 -13.95 -11.48
N THR A 124 -4.52 -13.52 -12.67
CA THR A 124 -4.96 -12.14 -12.94
C THR A 124 -6.29 -11.88 -12.25
N PHE A 125 -7.22 -12.83 -12.36
CA PHE A 125 -8.52 -12.81 -11.71
C PHE A 125 -8.40 -12.80 -10.17
N GLN A 126 -7.51 -13.61 -9.59
CA GLN A 126 -7.23 -13.55 -8.15
C GLN A 126 -6.63 -12.20 -7.71
N LYS A 127 -5.75 -11.60 -8.54
CA LYS A 127 -5.19 -10.27 -8.25
C LYS A 127 -6.27 -9.20 -8.30
N GLU A 128 -7.12 -9.21 -9.31
CA GLU A 128 -8.26 -8.29 -9.42
C GLU A 128 -9.21 -8.43 -8.23
N LYS A 129 -9.51 -9.66 -7.80
CA LYS A 129 -10.29 -9.93 -6.58
C LYS A 129 -9.65 -9.31 -5.33
N ILE A 130 -8.34 -9.48 -5.16
CA ILE A 130 -7.62 -8.90 -4.03
C ILE A 130 -7.63 -7.37 -4.11
N GLU A 131 -7.41 -6.78 -5.30
CA GLU A 131 -7.40 -5.33 -5.45
C GLU A 131 -8.78 -4.70 -5.17
N LEU A 132 -9.86 -5.31 -5.65
CA LEU A 132 -11.23 -4.92 -5.28
C LEU A 132 -11.47 -5.04 -3.78
N ALA A 133 -11.05 -6.15 -3.16
CA ALA A 133 -11.19 -6.34 -1.72
C ALA A 133 -10.43 -5.27 -0.90
N MET A 134 -9.31 -4.76 -1.44
CA MET A 134 -8.55 -3.67 -0.81
C MET A 134 -9.33 -2.34 -0.80
N HIS A 135 -10.21 -2.08 -1.76
CA HIS A 135 -11.05 -0.86 -1.76
C HIS A 135 -11.99 -0.77 -0.55
N HIS A 136 -12.39 -1.91 0.04
CA HIS A 136 -13.24 -1.96 1.25
C HIS A 136 -12.48 -1.70 2.56
N LEU A 137 -11.15 -1.63 2.50
CA LEU A 137 -10.31 -1.30 3.65
C LEU A 137 -10.17 0.22 3.75
N SER A 138 -10.16 0.75 4.98
CA SER A 138 -9.79 2.15 5.17
C SER A 138 -8.31 2.38 4.78
N PRO A 139 -7.89 3.60 4.44
CA PRO A 139 -6.48 3.90 4.15
C PRO A 139 -5.53 3.42 5.25
N GLN A 140 -5.94 3.57 6.51
CA GLN A 140 -5.17 3.10 7.67
C GLN A 140 -5.07 1.56 7.71
N GLN A 141 -6.14 0.84 7.39
CA GLN A 141 -6.13 -0.62 7.29
C GLN A 141 -5.20 -1.10 6.18
N ARG A 142 -5.26 -0.47 4.99
CA ARG A 142 -4.36 -0.76 3.86
C ARG A 142 -2.89 -0.53 4.22
N ALA A 143 -2.59 0.59 4.88
CA ALA A 143 -1.25 0.91 5.33
C ALA A 143 -0.70 -0.11 6.33
N ILE A 144 -1.46 -0.42 7.38
CA ILE A 144 -1.05 -1.38 8.41
C ILE A 144 -0.82 -2.77 7.80
N LEU A 145 -1.73 -3.22 6.93
CA LEU A 145 -1.62 -4.51 6.25
C LEU A 145 -0.37 -4.54 5.34
N THR A 146 -0.13 -3.47 4.59
CA THR A 146 1.03 -3.35 3.69
C THR A 146 2.34 -3.41 4.46
N LEU A 147 2.46 -2.65 5.55
CA LEU A 147 3.65 -2.66 6.41
C LEU A 147 3.89 -4.04 7.04
N ARG A 148 2.83 -4.74 7.46
CA ARG A 148 2.95 -6.08 8.02
C ARG A 148 3.39 -7.12 6.99
N LEU A 149 2.78 -7.12 5.81
CA LEU A 149 3.00 -8.18 4.81
C LEU A 149 4.26 -7.97 3.97
N ARG A 150 4.67 -6.72 3.73
CA ARG A 150 5.84 -6.43 2.88
C ARG A 150 7.12 -6.17 3.64
N GLU A 151 6.99 -5.53 4.80
CA GLU A 151 8.14 -5.10 5.59
C GLU A 151 8.27 -5.94 6.87
N GLU A 152 7.40 -6.93 7.06
CA GLU A 152 7.39 -7.87 8.18
C GLU A 152 7.39 -7.20 9.56
N MET A 153 6.99 -5.94 9.62
CA MET A 153 7.04 -5.12 10.83
C MET A 153 6.07 -5.67 11.87
N GLU A 154 6.51 -5.75 13.12
CA GLU A 154 5.67 -6.24 14.21
C GLU A 154 4.61 -5.21 14.61
N PRO A 155 3.42 -5.61 15.10
CA PRO A 155 2.35 -4.66 15.43
C PRO A 155 2.76 -3.58 16.44
N LYS A 156 3.71 -3.88 17.33
CA LYS A 156 4.27 -2.90 18.26
C LYS A 156 5.06 -1.82 17.51
N GLU A 157 5.96 -2.23 16.63
CA GLU A 157 6.77 -1.34 15.79
C GLU A 157 5.91 -0.50 14.85
N ILE A 158 4.92 -1.11 14.18
CA ILE A 158 3.96 -0.37 13.35
C ILE A 158 3.24 0.69 14.20
N GLY A 159 2.85 0.35 15.42
CA GLY A 159 2.17 1.27 16.33
C GLY A 159 3.03 2.50 16.66
N GLU A 160 4.25 2.26 17.14
CA GLU A 160 5.24 3.30 17.45
C GLU A 160 5.49 4.21 16.26
N ARG A 161 5.72 3.60 15.09
CA ARG A 161 6.02 4.31 13.85
C ARG A 161 4.82 4.97 13.20
N MET A 162 3.59 4.58 13.49
CA MET A 162 2.37 5.20 12.96
C MET A 162 1.71 6.16 13.96
N GLY A 163 2.16 6.19 15.22
CA GLY A 163 1.58 7.03 16.28
C GLY A 163 0.28 6.49 16.87
N ILE A 164 0.12 5.16 16.88
CA ILE A 164 -1.07 4.46 17.41
C ILE A 164 -0.66 3.32 18.33
N ALA A 165 -1.55 2.89 19.23
CA ALA A 165 -1.22 1.79 20.14
C ALA A 165 -1.03 0.46 19.39
N GLY A 166 -0.02 -0.34 19.75
CA GLY A 166 0.19 -1.66 19.14
C GLY A 166 -1.03 -2.60 19.25
N LYS A 167 -1.84 -2.45 20.32
CA LYS A 167 -3.14 -3.14 20.46
C LYS A 167 -4.12 -2.73 19.36
N GLN A 168 -4.20 -1.44 19.04
CA GLN A 168 -5.02 -0.90 17.95
C GLN A 168 -4.56 -1.44 16.59
N VAL A 169 -3.25 -1.58 16.37
CA VAL A 169 -2.70 -2.20 15.14
C VAL A 169 -3.22 -3.63 14.99
N ARG A 170 -3.15 -4.46 16.04
CA ARG A 170 -3.66 -5.85 15.99
C ARG A 170 -5.15 -5.89 15.67
N THR A 171 -5.94 -5.01 16.29
CA THR A 171 -7.38 -4.89 15.99
C THR A 171 -7.62 -4.51 14.54
N GLN A 172 -6.88 -3.54 14.00
CA GLN A 172 -7.03 -3.12 12.60
C GLN A 172 -6.59 -4.20 11.61
N LEU A 173 -5.50 -4.94 11.90
CA LEU A 173 -5.09 -6.10 11.11
C LEU A 173 -6.18 -7.16 11.08
N HIS A 174 -6.72 -7.52 12.24
CA HIS A 174 -7.81 -8.50 12.32
C HIS A 174 -9.02 -8.06 11.50
N ARG A 175 -9.47 -6.80 11.67
CA ARG A 175 -10.58 -6.24 10.90
C ARG A 175 -10.31 -6.23 9.40
N ALA A 176 -9.09 -5.87 8.98
CA ALA A 176 -8.72 -5.90 7.58
C ALA A 176 -8.80 -7.33 7.01
N ILE A 177 -8.25 -8.32 7.73
CA ILE A 177 -8.30 -9.73 7.32
C ILE A 177 -9.73 -10.25 7.24
N CYS A 178 -10.60 -9.93 8.21
CA CYS A 178 -12.01 -10.32 8.17
C CYS A 178 -12.72 -9.75 6.95
N LYS A 179 -12.59 -8.45 6.70
CA LYS A 179 -13.18 -7.80 5.52
C LYS A 179 -12.71 -8.42 4.20
N LEU A 180 -11.41 -8.70 4.08
CA LEU A 180 -10.86 -9.35 2.90
C LEU A 180 -11.46 -10.75 2.71
N LYS A 181 -11.58 -11.54 3.79
CA LYS A 181 -12.21 -12.87 3.73
C LYS A 181 -13.68 -12.80 3.33
N GLU A 182 -14.45 -11.87 3.89
CA GLU A 182 -15.86 -11.68 3.56
C GLU A 182 -16.05 -11.36 2.08
N VAL A 183 -15.27 -10.41 1.53
CA VAL A 183 -15.36 -10.04 0.10
C VAL A 183 -14.99 -11.21 -0.81
N ILE A 184 -14.00 -12.00 -0.43
CA ILE A 184 -13.59 -13.18 -1.21
C ILE A 184 -14.67 -14.27 -1.17
N GLN A 185 -15.25 -14.56 0.01
CA GLN A 185 -16.29 -15.58 0.19
C GLN A 185 -17.62 -15.23 -0.49
N ILE A 186 -18.02 -13.96 -0.47
CA ILE A 186 -19.23 -13.49 -1.16
C ILE A 186 -19.11 -13.79 -2.66
N LYS A 187 -17.95 -13.50 -3.27
CA LYS A 187 -17.74 -13.75 -4.70
C LYS A 187 -17.73 -15.24 -5.08
N GLU A 188 -17.16 -16.10 -4.25
CA GLU A 188 -17.22 -17.56 -4.46
C GLU A 188 -18.67 -18.07 -4.50
N SER A 189 -19.55 -17.45 -3.71
CA SER A 189 -20.98 -17.80 -3.63
C SER A 189 -21.76 -17.30 -4.85
N THR A 190 -21.48 -16.09 -5.34
CA THR A 190 -22.15 -15.51 -6.53
C THR A 190 -21.70 -16.18 -7.84
N GLU A 191 -20.44 -16.62 -7.93
CA GLU A 191 -19.92 -17.36 -9.10
C GLU A 191 -20.55 -18.77 -9.22
N GLY A 192 -20.89 -19.41 -8.09
CA GLY A 192 -21.56 -20.71 -8.08
C GLY A 192 -23.03 -20.68 -8.50
N GLN A 193 -23.71 -19.54 -8.40
CA GLN A 193 -25.11 -19.39 -8.83
C GLN A 193 -25.23 -19.11 -10.34
N ASN A 194 -24.37 -18.26 -10.90
CA ASN A 194 -24.37 -17.95 -12.35
C ASN A 194 -24.02 -19.16 -13.23
N TYR A 195 -23.30 -20.15 -12.71
CA TYR A 195 -22.99 -21.40 -13.43
C TYR A 195 -24.19 -22.36 -13.51
N ASN A 196 -25.14 -22.27 -12.57
CA ASN A 196 -26.32 -23.14 -12.52
C ASN A 196 -27.50 -22.61 -13.35
N GLU A 197 -27.50 -21.33 -13.72
CA GLU A 197 -28.56 -20.72 -14.55
C GLU A 197 -28.23 -20.71 -16.06
N SER A 198 -27.03 -21.17 -16.43
CA SER A 198 -26.56 -21.26 -17.83
C SER A 198 -26.52 -22.71 -18.39
N GLN A 199 -27.18 -23.66 -17.72
CA GLN A 199 -27.41 -25.04 -18.15
C GLN A 199 -28.91 -25.28 -18.31
#